data_AF-A0A7Z9G3Z0-F1
#
_entry.id   AF-A0A7Z9G3Z0-F1
#
_cell.length_a   1.000
_cell.length_b   1.000
_cell.length_c   1.000
_cell.angle_alpha   90.00
_cell.angle_beta   90.00
_cell.angle_gamma   90.00
#
_symmetry.space_group_name_H-M   'P 1'
#
loop_
_entity.id
_entity.type
_entity.pdbx_description
1 polymer ?
#
loop_
_entity_poly.entity_id
_entity_poly.type
_entity_poly.pdbx_seq_one_letter_code
_entity_poly.pdbx_strand_id
1 'polypeptide(L)'
;MSNGQLLNTQIDQDVTLSGKAFDAMLGAVVVLDDRTPVYVSGVTRWDSATHGQSIEASGTLRKRSLGPDPVTDDDGGISHGIAGTQFVLENAQWTLAN
;
A
#
# COMPACT_ATOMS: atom_id res chain seq x y z
N MET A 1 3.15 -0.57 -19.48
CA MET A 1 2.29 0.12 -18.49
C MET A 1 2.94 -0.09 -17.13
N SER A 2 3.00 0.91 -16.27
CA SER A 2 3.50 0.72 -14.90
C SER A 2 2.45 0.03 -14.03
N ASN A 3 2.85 -0.58 -12.91
CA ASN A 3 1.88 -1.17 -11.98
C ASN A 3 0.95 -0.11 -11.42
N GLY A 4 1.45 1.10 -11.14
CA GLY A 4 0.60 2.21 -10.71
C GLY A 4 -0.55 2.51 -11.70
N GLN A 5 -0.32 2.40 -13.02
CA GLN A 5 -1.39 2.55 -14.01
C GLN A 5 -2.38 1.39 -13.99
N LEU A 6 -1.89 0.14 -13.88
CA LEU A 6 -2.73 -1.05 -13.80
C LEU A 6 -3.60 -1.05 -12.55
N LEU A 7 -3.03 -0.75 -11.39
CA LEU A 7 -3.73 -0.65 -10.11
C LEU A 7 -4.88 0.37 -10.17
N ASN A 8 -4.70 1.51 -10.85
CA ASN A 8 -5.79 2.48 -11.03
C ASN A 8 -6.98 1.92 -11.82
N THR A 9 -6.77 0.93 -12.70
CA THR A 9 -7.85 0.27 -13.45
C THR A 9 -8.52 -0.86 -12.67
N GLN A 10 -7.93 -1.27 -11.54
CA GLN A 10 -8.36 -2.39 -10.70
C GLN A 10 -8.89 -1.94 -9.33
N ILE A 11 -9.11 -0.64 -9.14
CA ILE A 11 -9.71 -0.12 -7.92
C ILE A 11 -11.11 -0.76 -7.73
N ASP A 12 -11.41 -1.09 -6.48
CA ASP A 12 -12.62 -1.76 -6.01
C ASP A 12 -12.79 -3.20 -6.51
N GLN A 13 -11.75 -3.79 -7.10
CA GLN A 13 -11.73 -5.19 -7.52
C GLN A 13 -10.87 -6.03 -6.57
N ASP A 14 -11.20 -7.31 -6.49
CA ASP A 14 -10.33 -8.30 -5.87
C ASP A 14 -9.16 -8.61 -6.83
N VAL A 15 -7.94 -8.40 -6.34
CA VAL A 15 -6.70 -8.57 -7.10
C VAL A 15 -5.76 -9.52 -6.37
N THR A 16 -4.81 -10.10 -7.12
CA THR A 16 -3.64 -10.78 -6.57
C THR A 16 -2.40 -10.02 -7.03
N LEU A 17 -1.56 -9.65 -6.07
CA LEU A 17 -0.33 -8.90 -6.28
C LEU A 17 0.87 -9.74 -5.89
N SER A 18 1.86 -9.81 -6.78
CA SER A 18 3.15 -10.43 -6.48
C SER A 18 4.17 -9.34 -6.19
N GLY A 19 4.85 -9.44 -5.06
CA GLY A 19 5.83 -8.43 -4.65
C GLY A 19 6.63 -8.85 -3.42
N LYS A 20 7.40 -7.91 -2.86
CA LYS A 20 8.17 -8.15 -1.64
C LYS A 20 7.53 -7.48 -0.43
N ALA A 21 7.47 -8.19 0.68
CA ALA A 21 6.96 -7.68 1.95
C ALA A 21 7.99 -6.77 2.63
N PHE A 22 7.65 -5.51 2.86
CA PHE A 22 8.47 -4.56 3.61
C PHE A 22 7.62 -3.70 4.54
N ASP A 23 8.25 -3.08 5.54
CA ASP A 23 7.59 -2.12 6.42
C ASP A 23 7.83 -0.69 5.93
N ALA A 24 6.78 0.12 5.89
CA ALA A 24 6.82 1.56 5.62
C ALA A 24 6.39 2.36 6.87
N MET A 25 6.48 3.68 6.80
CA MET A 25 6.15 4.57 7.93
C MET A 25 4.72 4.36 8.47
N LEU A 26 3.76 4.08 7.60
CA LEU A 26 2.33 3.95 7.95
C LEU A 26 1.85 2.50 8.09
N GLY A 27 2.73 1.51 7.92
CA GLY A 27 2.37 0.10 8.07
C GLY A 27 3.10 -0.83 7.10
N ALA A 28 2.66 -2.07 7.06
CA ALA A 28 3.17 -3.08 6.16
C ALA A 28 2.78 -2.80 4.70
N VAL A 29 3.73 -2.97 3.79
CA VAL A 29 3.53 -2.81 2.35
C VAL A 29 3.99 -4.04 1.57
N VAL A 30 3.35 -4.27 0.43
CA VAL A 30 3.86 -5.09 -0.66
C VAL A 30 4.47 -4.16 -1.69
N VAL A 31 5.76 -4.32 -1.95
CA VAL A 31 6.50 -3.56 -2.96
C VAL A 31 6.52 -4.36 -4.25
N LEU A 32 5.86 -3.85 -5.28
CA LEU A 32 5.83 -4.46 -6.61
C LEU A 32 7.17 -4.28 -7.34
N ASP A 33 7.35 -4.95 -8.48
CA ASP A 33 8.60 -4.96 -9.25
C ASP A 33 9.08 -3.56 -9.68
N ASP A 34 8.15 -2.67 -10.03
CA ASP A 34 8.41 -1.27 -10.37
C ASP A 34 8.58 -0.34 -9.14
N ARG A 35 8.73 -0.92 -7.94
CA ARG A 35 8.83 -0.24 -6.65
C ARG A 35 7.55 0.49 -6.20
N THR A 36 6.41 0.25 -6.84
CA THR A 36 5.13 0.75 -6.36
C THR A 36 4.78 0.09 -5.02
N PRO A 37 4.61 0.86 -3.93
CA PRO A 37 4.17 0.31 -2.66
C PRO A 37 2.64 0.18 -2.61
N VAL A 38 2.15 -0.94 -2.08
CA VAL A 38 0.74 -1.17 -1.78
C VAL A 38 0.62 -1.51 -0.29
N TYR A 39 -0.08 -0.69 0.47
CA TYR A 39 -0.28 -0.91 1.90
C TYR A 39 -1.21 -2.10 2.15
N VAL A 40 -0.96 -2.84 3.22
CA VAL A 40 -1.81 -3.95 3.64
C VAL A 40 -2.66 -3.51 4.81
N SER A 41 -3.97 -3.37 4.60
CA SER A 41 -4.90 -2.85 5.60
C SER A 41 -4.92 -3.74 6.84
N GLY A 42 -4.83 -3.14 8.03
CA GLY A 42 -4.83 -3.84 9.31
C GLY A 42 -3.49 -4.49 9.69
N VAL A 43 -2.47 -4.43 8.83
CA VAL A 43 -1.15 -4.97 9.12
C VAL A 43 -0.17 -3.83 9.38
N THR A 44 0.20 -3.65 10.65
CA THR A 44 1.12 -2.58 11.07
C THR A 44 2.58 -2.93 10.76
N ARG A 45 2.93 -4.21 10.74
CA ARG A 45 4.28 -4.70 10.48
C ARG A 45 4.25 -6.15 10.01
N TRP A 46 5.16 -6.52 9.12
CA TRP A 46 5.41 -7.92 8.80
C TRP A 46 6.14 -8.64 9.94
N ASP A 47 5.82 -9.92 10.17
CA ASP A 47 6.65 -10.76 11.02
C ASP A 47 8.02 -11.04 10.38
N SER A 48 8.96 -11.55 11.17
CA SER A 48 10.32 -11.83 10.69
C SER A 48 10.39 -12.92 9.62
N ALA A 49 9.38 -13.80 9.53
CA ALA A 49 9.34 -14.85 8.52
C ALA A 49 8.87 -14.32 7.16
N THR A 50 8.08 -13.25 7.15
CA THR A 50 7.49 -12.65 5.97
C THR A 50 8.30 -11.44 5.50
N HIS A 51 8.86 -10.65 6.42
CA HIS A 51 9.60 -9.44 6.09
C HIS A 51 10.80 -9.72 5.18
N GLY A 52 10.88 -9.00 4.06
CA GLY A 52 11.90 -9.14 3.02
C GLY A 52 11.67 -10.29 2.05
N GLN A 53 10.68 -11.15 2.28
CA GLN A 53 10.35 -12.26 1.39
C GLN A 53 9.47 -11.82 0.22
N SER A 54 9.54 -12.58 -0.87
CA SER A 54 8.56 -12.50 -1.94
C SER A 54 7.26 -13.15 -1.49
N ILE A 55 6.14 -12.48 -1.74
CA ILE A 55 4.80 -12.96 -1.40
C ILE A 55 3.84 -12.78 -2.57
N GLU A 56 2.78 -13.57 -2.57
CA GLU A 56 1.55 -13.30 -3.31
C GLU A 56 0.48 -12.86 -2.32
N ALA A 57 -0.07 -11.67 -2.52
CA ALA A 57 -1.08 -11.07 -1.66
C ALA A 57 -2.37 -10.83 -2.44
N SER A 58 -3.48 -11.39 -1.97
CA SER A 58 -4.81 -11.22 -2.55
C SER A 58 -5.71 -10.40 -1.64
N GLY A 59 -6.57 -9.56 -2.21
CA GLY A 59 -7.54 -8.76 -1.46
C GLY A 59 -8.22 -7.71 -2.35
N THR A 60 -9.05 -6.87 -1.73
CA THR A 60 -9.75 -5.80 -2.45
C THR A 60 -8.86 -4.57 -2.55
N LEU A 61 -8.56 -4.12 -3.77
CA LEU A 61 -7.71 -2.95 -4.00
C LEU A 61 -8.50 -1.64 -3.81
N ARG A 62 -7.99 -0.75 -2.96
CA ARG A 62 -8.52 0.60 -2.74
C ARG A 62 -7.47 1.66 -2.98
N LYS A 63 -7.94 2.89 -3.16
CA LYS A 63 -7.12 4.09 -3.19
C LYS A 63 -7.57 5.02 -2.07
N ARG A 64 -6.74 5.21 -1.03
CA ARG A 64 -7.10 5.95 0.20
C ARG A 64 -6.09 7.04 0.53
N SER A 65 -6.54 8.17 1.06
CA SER A 65 -5.64 9.09 1.76
C SER A 65 -5.30 8.47 3.12
N LEU A 66 -4.02 8.20 3.36
CA LEU A 66 -3.55 7.63 4.64
C LEU A 66 -2.95 8.69 5.57
N GLY A 67 -2.81 9.94 5.11
CA GLY A 67 -2.47 11.10 5.93
C GLY A 67 -3.72 11.89 6.33
N PRO A 68 -3.66 12.71 7.39
CA PRO A 68 -4.71 13.68 7.67
C PRO A 68 -4.89 14.60 6.45
N ASP A 69 -6.14 14.95 6.13
CA ASP A 69 -6.39 16.01 5.15
C ASP A 69 -5.63 17.26 5.59
N PRO A 70 -4.87 17.91 4.68
CA PRO A 70 -4.18 19.13 5.04
C PRO A 70 -5.23 20.19 5.41
N VAL A 71 -5.39 20.43 6.70
CA VAL A 71 -6.14 21.59 7.18
C VAL A 71 -5.30 22.80 6.82
N THR A 72 -5.85 23.67 5.98
CA THR A 72 -5.20 24.95 5.68
C THR A 72 -5.53 25.88 6.84
N ASP A 73 -4.58 26.11 7.75
CA ASP A 73 -4.71 27.22 8.70
C ASP A 73 -4.48 28.54 7.95
N ASP A 74 -5.15 29.61 8.41
CA ASP A 74 -5.21 30.95 7.78
C ASP A 74 -3.82 31.63 7.57
N ASP A 75 -2.74 31.04 8.09
CA ASP A 75 -1.35 31.51 7.98
C ASP A 75 -0.53 30.80 6.87
N GLY A 76 -1.15 29.94 6.05
CA GLY A 76 -0.48 29.34 4.88
C GLY A 76 0.57 28.28 5.20
N GLY A 77 0.53 27.70 6.40
CA GLY A 77 1.40 26.60 6.82
C GLY A 77 0.99 25.28 6.17
N ILE A 78 1.79 24.77 5.23
CA ILE A 78 1.62 23.42 4.69
C ILE A 78 2.08 22.42 5.75
N SER A 79 1.14 21.69 6.35
CA SER A 79 1.43 20.56 7.23
C SER A 79 2.17 19.46 6.47
N HIS A 80 3.15 18.82 7.10
CA HIS A 80 3.96 17.71 6.59
C HIS A 80 3.16 16.39 6.42
N GLY A 81 1.91 16.47 5.99
CA GLY A 81 1.14 15.30 5.56
C GLY A 81 1.77 14.70 4.32
N ILE A 82 1.90 13.37 4.26
CA ILE A 82 2.26 12.68 3.02
C ILE A 82 1.19 13.05 1.99
N ALA A 83 1.55 13.89 1.03
CA ALA A 83 0.64 14.29 -0.03
C ALA A 83 0.34 13.07 -0.92
N GLY A 84 -0.95 12.74 -1.05
CA GLY A 84 -1.43 11.83 -2.08
C GLY A 84 -2.11 10.57 -1.58
N THR A 85 -3.09 10.14 -2.36
CA THR A 85 -3.79 8.87 -2.22
C THR A 85 -2.84 7.69 -2.42
N GLN A 86 -2.81 6.76 -1.47
CA GLN A 86 -2.02 5.53 -1.49
C GLN A 86 -2.87 4.34 -1.95
N PHE A 87 -2.23 3.35 -2.56
CA PHE A 87 -2.88 2.06 -2.81
C PHE A 87 -2.92 1.24 -1.52
N VAL A 88 -4.08 0.66 -1.23
CA VAL A 88 -4.33 -0.15 -0.02
C VAL A 88 -5.03 -1.43 -0.44
N LEU A 89 -4.52 -2.57 0.01
CA LEU A 89 -5.13 -3.88 -0.14
C LEU A 89 -5.91 -4.21 1.14
N GLU A 90 -7.23 -4.32 1.02
CA GLU A 90 -8.14 -4.64 2.11
C GLU A 90 -8.44 -6.13 2.18
N ASN A 91 -8.76 -6.61 3.37
CA ASN A 91 -9.06 -8.02 3.64
C ASN A 91 -7.98 -8.96 3.08
N ALA A 92 -6.73 -8.50 3.16
CA ALA A 92 -5.63 -9.15 2.48
C ALA A 92 -5.35 -10.52 3.10
N GLN A 93 -5.04 -11.48 2.22
CA GLN A 93 -4.48 -12.78 2.55
C GLN A 93 -3.20 -12.94 1.74
N TRP A 94 -2.19 -13.58 2.29
CA TRP A 94 -0.93 -13.75 1.58
C TRP A 94 -0.28 -15.10 1.86
N THR A 95 0.54 -15.51 0.91
CA THR A 95 1.42 -16.67 1.01
C THR A 95 2.82 -16.29 0.55
N LEU A 96 3.83 -16.97 1.08
CA LEU A 96 5.19 -16.87 0.55
C LEU A 96 5.18 -17.36 -0.91
N ALA A 97 5.81 -16.60 -1.80
CA ALA A 97 6.03 -17.03 -3.17
C ALA A 97 7.21 -18.03 -3.17
N ASN A 98 6.99 -19.20 -3.77
CA ASN A 98 8.02 -20.24 -3.92
C ASN A 98 9.05 -19.89 -4.99
#